data_AF-A0A5C4INV8-F1
#
_entry.id   AF-A0A5C4INV8-F1
#
_cell.length_a   1.000
_cell.length_b   1.000
_cell.length_c   1.000
_cell.angle_alpha   90.00
_cell.angle_beta   90.00
_cell.angle_gamma   90.00
#
_symmetry.space_group_name_H-M   'P 1'
#
loop_
_entity.id
_entity.type
_entity.pdbx_description
1 polymer ?
#
loop_
_entity_poly.entity_id
_entity_poly.type
_entity_poly.pdbx_seq_one_letter_code
_entity_poly.pdbx_strand_id
1 'polypeptide(L)' 'MSTGLAALSSRFKGLALYLGGVMGADAYAKYLEHHRLAGHQDPPLGEREFWRDRTDRQDSNPQGRCC' A
#
# COMPACT_ATOMS: atom_id res chain seq x y z
N MET A 1 34.93 0.11 9.78
CA MET A 1 33.97 1.24 9.83
C MET A 1 32.74 0.91 8.98
N SER A 2 32.01 -0.18 9.28
CA SER A 2 30.94 -0.69 8.39
C SER A 2 29.64 -1.03 9.13
N THR A 3 29.71 -1.22 10.45
CA THR A 3 28.53 -1.47 11.31
C THR A 3 27.58 -0.28 11.34
N GLY A 4 28.11 0.94 11.21
CA GLY A 4 27.31 2.16 11.13
C GLY A 4 26.39 2.18 9.90
N LEU A 5 26.86 1.73 8.73
CA LEU A 5 26.09 1.71 7.49
C LEU A 5 24.98 0.64 7.49
N ALA A 6 25.24 -0.53 8.07
CA ALA A 6 24.24 -1.60 8.22
C ALA A 6 23.13 -1.22 9.20
N ALA A 7 23.48 -0.57 10.32
CA ALA A 7 22.49 -0.04 11.25
C ALA A 7 21.66 1.07 10.56
N LEU A 8 22.31 1.98 9.84
CA LEU A 8 21.63 3.06 9.12
C LEU A 8 20.66 2.52 8.06
N SER A 9 21.04 1.51 7.28
CA SER A 9 20.19 0.93 6.24
C SER A 9 18.96 0.20 6.82
N SER A 10 19.10 -0.47 7.96
CA SER A 10 17.96 -1.04 8.69
C SER A 10 16.98 0.02 9.16
N ARG A 11 17.48 1.16 9.69
CA ARG A 11 16.62 2.28 10.09
C ARG A 11 15.93 2.94 8.90
N PHE A 12 16.61 3.08 7.77
CA PHE A 12 16.00 3.59 6.53
C PHE A 12 14.90 2.68 5.99
N LYS A 13 15.07 1.35 6.05
CA LYS A 13 14.00 0.41 5.67
C LYS A 13 12.76 0.54 6.56
N GLY A 14 12.96 0.66 7.87
CA GLY A 14 11.86 0.90 8.81
C GLY A 14 11.13 2.22 8.52
N LEU A 15 11.87 3.29 8.23
CA LEU A 15 11.30 4.57 7.86
C LEU A 15 10.57 4.51 6.51
N ALA A 16 11.10 3.80 5.51
CA ALA A 16 10.45 3.63 4.22
C ALA A 16 9.14 2.83 4.33
N LEU A 17 9.10 1.79 5.16
CA LEU A 17 7.86 1.05 5.45
C LEU A 17 6.86 1.91 6.22
N TYR A 18 7.33 2.69 7.20
CA TYR A 18 6.48 3.61 7.95
C TYR A 18 5.90 4.71 7.06
N LEU A 19 6.73 5.38 6.26
CA LEU A 19 6.30 6.38 5.30
C LEU A 19 5.42 5.77 4.21
N GLY A 20 5.72 4.55 3.74
CA GLY A 20 4.87 3.80 2.82
C GLY A 20 3.49 3.51 3.41
N GLY A 21 3.43 3.15 4.69
CA GLY A 21 2.20 2.98 5.46
C GLY A 21 1.39 4.26 5.64
N VAL A 22 2.07 5.37 5.94
CA VAL A 22 1.44 6.69 6.17
C VAL A 22 0.96 7.33 4.87
N MET A 23 1.75 7.24 3.80
CA MET A 23 1.39 7.77 2.48
C MET A 23 0.44 6.84 1.70
N GLY A 24 0.14 5.66 2.25
CA GLY A 24 -0.70 4.66 1.60
C GLY A 24 -0.06 3.94 0.42
N ALA A 25 1.25 4.11 0.19
CA ALA A 25 1.99 3.39 -0.85
C ALA A 25 2.01 1.86 -0.61
N ASP A 26 1.72 1.41 0.61
CA ASP A 26 1.58 -0.01 0.95
C ASP A 26 0.16 -0.57 0.70
N ALA A 27 -0.77 0.23 0.16
CA ALA A 27 -2.16 -0.18 -0.07
C ALA A 27 -2.28 -1.41 -0.99
N TYR A 28 -1.43 -1.51 -2.00
CA TYR A 28 -1.44 -2.66 -2.91
C TYR A 28 -0.93 -3.94 -2.23
N ALA A 29 0.09 -3.84 -1.37
CA ALA A 29 0.58 -4.98 -0.59
C ALA A 29 -0.50 -5.51 0.36
N LYS A 30 -1.21 -4.61 1.06
CA LYS A 30 -2.37 -4.96 1.89
C LYS A 30 -3.50 -5.60 1.09
N TYR A 31 -3.77 -5.12 -0.14
CA TYR A 31 -4.75 -5.73 -1.03
C TYR A 31 -4.38 -7.16 -1.39
N LEU A 32 -3.12 -7.43 -1.75
CA LEU A 32 -2.66 -8.79 -2.06
C LEU A 32 -2.73 -9.72 -0.85
N GLU A 33 -2.40 -9.23 0.34
CA GLU A 33 -2.58 -9.99 1.59
C GLU A 33 -4.05 -10.32 1.82
N HIS A 34 -4.93 -9.32 1.72
CA HIS A 34 -6.36 -9.53 1.84
C HIS A 34 -6.90 -10.51 0.81
N HIS A 35 -6.49 -10.39 -0.45
CA HIS A 35 -6.88 -11.28 -1.53
C HIS A 35 -6.46 -12.74 -1.26
N ARG A 36 -5.24 -12.95 -0.75
CA ARG A 36 -4.75 -14.27 -0.34
C ARG A 36 -5.55 -14.84 0.83
N LEU A 37 -5.82 -14.03 1.85
CA LEU A 37 -6.58 -14.46 3.03
C LEU A 37 -8.06 -14.71 2.73
N ALA A 38 -8.66 -13.92 1.83
CA ALA A 38 -10.05 -14.06 1.41
C ALA A 38 -10.28 -15.31 0.53
N GLY A 39 -9.21 -15.94 0.00
CA GLY A 39 -9.31 -17.18 -0.75
C GLY A 39 -9.98 -17.03 -2.13
N HIS A 40 -9.93 -15.82 -2.71
CA HIS A 40 -10.43 -15.58 -4.07
C HIS A 40 -9.66 -16.45 -5.08
N GLN A 41 -10.40 -17.15 -5.94
CA GLN A 41 -9.85 -18.03 -6.98
C GLN A 41 -9.43 -17.26 -8.24
N ASP A 42 -9.96 -16.05 -8.40
CA ASP A 42 -9.59 -15.15 -9.49
C ASP A 42 -8.17 -14.58 -9.28
N PRO A 43 -7.45 -14.25 -10.35
CA PRO A 43 -6.17 -13.57 -10.22
C PRO A 43 -6.36 -12.18 -9.58
N PRO A 44 -5.47 -11.77 -8.65
CA PRO A 44 -5.53 -10.43 -8.10
C PRO A 44 -5.33 -9.38 -9.19
N LEU A 45 -5.96 -8.21 -9.02
CA LEU A 45 -5.76 -7.06 -9.91
C LEU A 45 -4.28 -6.68 -9.97
N GLY A 46 -3.81 -6.27 -11.15
CA GLY A 46 -2.48 -5.68 -11.27
C GLY A 46 -2.38 -4.36 -10.51
N GLU A 47 -1.17 -3.95 -10.15
CA GLU A 47 -0.92 -2.75 -9.34
C GLU A 47 -1.56 -1.48 -9.94
N ARG A 48 -1.36 -1.25 -11.24
CA ARG A 48 -1.94 -0.07 -11.93
C ARG A 48 -3.46 -0.10 -11.95
N GLU A 49 -4.05 -1.29 -12.12
CA GLU A 49 -5.50 -1.46 -12.16
C GLU A 49 -6.12 -1.25 -10.78
N PHE A 50 -5.46 -1.75 -9.74
CA PHE A 50 -5.83 -1.49 -8.35
C PHE A 50 -5.85 0.02 -8.04
N TRP A 51 -4.83 0.77 -8.45
CA TRP A 51 -4.77 2.22 -8.23
C TRP A 51 -5.82 3.00 -9.01
N ARG A 52 -6.08 2.59 -10.26
CA ARG A 52 -7.16 3.18 -11.06
C ARG A 52 -8.51 2.94 -10.39
N ASP A 53 -8.85 1.68 -10.11
CA ASP A 53 -10.13 1.30 -9.50
C ASP A 53 -10.32 1.94 -8.11
N ARG A 54 -9.25 2.07 -7.32
CA ARG A 54 -9.30 2.80 -6.05
C ARG A 54 -9.65 4.28 -6.26
N THR A 55 -9.02 4.94 -7.21
CA THR A 55 -9.30 6.35 -7.55
C THR A 55 -10.73 6.50 -8.05
N ASP A 56 -11.16 5.63 -8.97
CA ASP A 56 -12.52 5.64 -9.55
C ASP A 56 -13.58 5.47 -8.45
N ARG A 57 -13.34 4.59 -7.49
CA ARG A 57 -14.23 4.39 -6.32
C ARG A 57 -14.29 5.64 -5.43
N GLN A 58 -13.18 6.34 -5.24
CA GLN A 58 -13.13 7.58 -4.46
C GLN A 58 -13.82 8.74 -5.18
N ASP A 59 -13.67 8.85 -6.49
CA ASP A 59 -14.33 9.86 -7.32
C ASP A 59 -15.84 9.63 -7.39
N SER A 60 -16.26 8.37 -7.57
CA SER A 60 -17.67 7.98 -7.64
C SER A 60 -18.38 8.06 -6.29
N ASN A 61 -17.66 7.87 -5.17
CA ASN A 61 -18.21 7.89 -3.82
C ASN A 61 -17.41 8.86 -2.94
N PRO A 62 -17.59 10.19 -3.11
CA PRO A 62 -16.90 11.17 -2.29
C PRO A 62 -17.47 11.14 -0.85
N GLN A 63 -16.86 10.30 -0.01
CA GLN A 63 -17.20 10.15 1.42
C GLN A 63 -16.76 11.43 2.16
N GLY A 64 -17.58 12.49 2.14
CA GLY A 64 -17.23 13.75 2.80
C GLY A 64 -17.71 15.01 2.11
N ARG A 65 -18.91 15.00 1.53
CA ARG A 65 -19.62 16.26 1.27
C ARG A 65 -20.19 16.74 2.60
N CYS A 66 -19.32 17.39 3.39
CA CYS A 66 -19.71 18.27 4.48
C CYS A 66 -20.26 19.55 3.85
N CYS A 67 -21.47 19.46 3.33
CA CYS A 67 -22.31 20.60 2.99
C CYS A 67 -23.78 20.17 2.99
#